data_AF-A0A7M7T3N7-F1
#
_entry.id   AF-A0A7M7T3N7-F1
#
_cell.length_a   1.000
_cell.length_b   1.000
_cell.length_c   1.000
_cell.angle_alpha   90.00
_cell.angle_beta   90.00
_cell.angle_gamma   90.00
#
_symmetry.space_group_name_H-M   'P 1'
#
loop_
_entity.id
_entity.type
_entity.pdbx_description
1 polymer ?
#
loop_
_entity_poly.entity_id
_entity_poly.type
_entity_poly.pdbx_seq_one_letter_code
_entity_poly.pdbx_strand_id
1 'polypeptide(L)'
;MATWQAIIHAPEEIMVVMSGDEEGRVLQKKDGRGMVSTLHFTDMLQPSSIVTLAIGGWRCYNVPVSQQPGDQWQPDKKHLFSLTECKVGIDRASSQSHCNHDEWPCRMGCYDQPIIPSRIIAPPSILDAAVKEFSSYLPKCLYAVFRLLGPHPFSRLDVLILPRCFASLGLASPSLIFLSQSLLSGDGSFLPRLAHEISHSWFGILIGARDWTEEWLSEGFATFMEDPVHAVAQNWTSKQYQDHSKLKALLRYQALKAELENTESELQIMRPMAEGPGTGTDVDDGGGGGGGDVGFVKNGLNPDKWFLQVHYLKGYFLLHHIAGRLSMEKTLQFINLYVTRCHGQLVLSKDIFQLLFDEYPEIKDQGITMETIYSDWLNKAGMPGDLSPDIYKQGNALISDVMAEVKRWKALDKFHQKSNKKKKKKKRKIMSSEFQDHPALKLTPDQLILLLEGVLDADTMATQTLEDLDTTYRLRQQNAEVRHRWCELVIKHKLTKANPDVRHFLMEDQAMGVYLYGELMASEDAVQQELARDCFKLVAMEIDRGCYRTVHEMVYGEPAERDDN
;
A
#
# COMPACT_ATOMS: atom_id res chain seq x y z
N MET A 1 -24.31 0.48 -7.76
CA MET A 1 -23.90 -0.89 -7.37
C MET A 1 -24.81 -1.88 -8.08
N ALA A 2 -24.32 -3.05 -8.44
CA ALA A 2 -25.09 -4.11 -9.07
C ALA A 2 -24.52 -5.48 -8.69
N THR A 3 -25.37 -6.50 -8.69
CA THR A 3 -24.94 -7.89 -8.82
C THR A 3 -24.63 -8.17 -10.29
N TRP A 4 -23.84 -9.20 -10.56
CA TRP A 4 -23.50 -9.55 -11.93
C TRP A 4 -23.23 -11.04 -12.10
N GLN A 5 -23.37 -11.51 -13.34
CA GLN A 5 -22.94 -12.83 -13.78
C GLN A 5 -22.20 -12.68 -15.12
N ALA A 6 -21.16 -13.49 -15.31
CA ALA A 6 -20.35 -13.47 -16.52
C ALA A 6 -20.03 -14.90 -16.96
N ILE A 7 -20.16 -15.16 -18.26
CA ILE A 7 -19.71 -16.40 -18.89
C ILE A 7 -18.49 -16.05 -19.72
N ILE A 8 -17.34 -16.62 -19.35
CA ILE A 8 -16.08 -16.40 -20.05
C ILE A 8 -15.75 -17.66 -20.84
N HIS A 9 -15.40 -17.47 -22.12
CA HIS A 9 -14.93 -18.53 -23.00
C HIS A 9 -13.42 -18.37 -23.23
N ALA A 10 -12.63 -19.37 -22.84
CA ALA A 10 -11.18 -19.38 -23.03
C ALA A 10 -10.69 -20.76 -23.47
N PRO A 11 -9.52 -20.87 -24.14
CA PRO A 11 -8.91 -22.17 -24.42
C PRO A 11 -8.67 -22.99 -23.14
N GLU A 12 -8.72 -24.32 -23.23
CA GLU A 12 -8.60 -25.23 -22.08
C GLU A 12 -7.28 -25.07 -21.29
N GLU A 13 -6.21 -24.70 -21.98
CA GLU A 13 -4.89 -24.46 -21.41
C GLU A 13 -4.74 -23.09 -20.71
N ILE A 14 -5.74 -22.22 -20.83
CA ILE A 14 -5.74 -20.86 -20.29
C ILE A 14 -6.66 -20.80 -19.07
N MET A 15 -6.12 -20.29 -17.96
CA MET A 15 -6.87 -20.10 -16.73
C MET A 15 -7.58 -18.74 -16.74
N VAL A 16 -8.86 -18.76 -16.36
CA VAL A 16 -9.70 -17.57 -16.14
C VAL A 16 -9.84 -17.35 -14.64
N VAL A 17 -9.44 -16.18 -14.17
CA VAL A 17 -9.61 -15.73 -12.78
C VAL A 17 -10.41 -14.44 -12.82
N MET A 18 -11.49 -14.36 -12.05
CA MET A 18 -12.38 -13.20 -12.00
C MET A 18 -12.72 -12.90 -10.54
N SER A 19 -12.90 -11.63 -10.20
CA SER A 19 -13.56 -11.22 -8.95
C SER A 19 -14.92 -11.89 -8.84
N GLY A 20 -15.42 -12.17 -7.65
CA GLY A 20 -16.76 -12.75 -7.45
C GLY A 20 -16.85 -13.63 -6.22
N ASP A 21 -18.00 -14.24 -5.99
CA ASP A 21 -18.25 -14.96 -4.74
C ASP A 21 -17.48 -16.28 -4.67
N GLU A 22 -17.54 -17.06 -5.74
CA GLU A 22 -17.02 -18.43 -5.80
C GLU A 22 -16.09 -18.65 -6.98
N GLU A 23 -15.37 -19.78 -6.98
CA GLU A 23 -14.55 -20.16 -8.13
C GLU A 23 -15.40 -20.37 -9.38
N GLY A 24 -14.84 -20.03 -10.55
CA GLY A 24 -15.51 -20.15 -11.83
C GLY A 24 -16.06 -21.57 -12.08
N ARG A 25 -17.39 -21.69 -12.21
CA ARG A 25 -18.04 -22.98 -12.46
C ARG A 25 -17.96 -23.32 -13.95
N VAL A 26 -17.31 -24.44 -14.27
CA VAL A 26 -17.26 -24.95 -15.65
C VAL A 26 -18.66 -25.36 -16.11
N LEU A 27 -19.20 -24.65 -17.11
CA LEU A 27 -20.50 -24.94 -17.73
C LEU A 27 -20.34 -25.95 -18.88
N GLN A 28 -19.31 -25.78 -19.70
CA GLN A 28 -19.01 -26.64 -20.82
C GLN A 28 -17.50 -26.91 -20.88
N LYS A 29 -17.14 -28.20 -20.88
CA LYS A 29 -15.74 -28.65 -20.82
C LYS A 29 -14.97 -28.47 -22.14
N LYS A 30 -15.65 -28.49 -23.30
CA LYS A 30 -15.03 -28.23 -24.60
C LYS A 30 -16.11 -27.98 -25.67
N ASP A 31 -15.99 -26.89 -26.43
CA ASP A 31 -16.74 -26.71 -27.67
C ASP A 31 -15.95 -27.27 -28.88
N GLY A 32 -16.56 -27.24 -30.08
CA GLY A 32 -15.90 -27.71 -31.30
C GLY A 32 -14.64 -26.91 -31.71
N ARG A 33 -14.33 -25.82 -30.99
CA ARG A 33 -13.16 -24.95 -31.20
C ARG A 33 -12.12 -25.10 -30.06
N GLY A 34 -12.35 -25.99 -29.10
CA GLY A 34 -11.44 -26.22 -27.97
C GLY A 34 -11.61 -25.26 -26.80
N MET A 35 -12.70 -24.49 -26.75
CA MET A 35 -12.95 -23.50 -25.71
C MET A 35 -13.70 -24.12 -24.52
N VAL A 36 -13.32 -23.71 -23.31
CA VAL A 36 -14.01 -23.99 -22.04
C VAL A 36 -14.85 -22.78 -21.67
N SER A 37 -16.06 -23.03 -21.16
CA SER A 37 -16.96 -21.97 -20.69
C SER A 37 -17.04 -21.99 -19.17
N THR A 38 -16.67 -20.90 -18.50
CA THR A 38 -16.73 -20.75 -17.05
C THR A 38 -17.71 -19.65 -16.64
N LEU A 39 -18.61 -19.96 -15.72
CA LEU A 39 -19.55 -19.02 -15.10
C LEU A 39 -18.94 -18.44 -13.83
N HIS A 40 -18.96 -17.11 -13.73
CA HIS A 40 -18.61 -16.33 -12.54
C HIS A 40 -19.78 -15.44 -12.17
N PHE A 41 -19.97 -15.14 -10.88
CA PHE A 41 -21.06 -14.29 -10.41
C PHE A 41 -20.72 -13.65 -9.05
N THR A 42 -21.50 -12.62 -8.69
CA THR A 42 -21.61 -12.07 -7.34
C THR A 42 -23.08 -11.84 -7.00
N ASP A 43 -23.51 -12.32 -5.85
CA ASP A 43 -24.81 -12.02 -5.25
C ASP A 43 -24.74 -10.78 -4.35
N MET A 44 -23.53 -10.35 -3.99
CA MET A 44 -23.31 -9.11 -3.26
C MET A 44 -23.38 -7.90 -4.20
N LEU A 45 -24.13 -6.86 -3.81
CA LEU A 45 -24.17 -5.58 -4.53
C LEU A 45 -22.81 -4.89 -4.47
N GLN A 46 -22.21 -4.66 -5.63
CA GLN A 46 -20.86 -4.11 -5.73
C GLN A 46 -20.78 -2.96 -6.72
N PRO A 47 -19.89 -1.97 -6.53
CA PRO A 47 -19.59 -0.99 -7.57
C PRO A 47 -18.96 -1.67 -8.79
N SER A 48 -19.19 -1.15 -10.00
CA SER A 48 -18.61 -1.76 -11.21
C SER A 48 -17.08 -1.62 -11.28
N SER A 49 -16.50 -0.70 -10.52
CA SER A 49 -15.06 -0.45 -10.46
C SER A 49 -14.25 -1.60 -9.85
N ILE A 50 -14.89 -2.53 -9.13
CA ILE A 50 -14.20 -3.67 -8.49
C ILE A 50 -14.38 -4.99 -9.27
N VAL A 51 -15.02 -4.93 -10.46
CA VAL A 51 -15.10 -6.07 -11.37
C VAL A 51 -13.77 -6.23 -12.07
N THR A 52 -13.10 -7.36 -11.85
CA THR A 52 -11.78 -7.65 -12.42
C THR A 52 -11.72 -9.01 -13.07
N LEU A 53 -10.94 -9.11 -14.14
CA LEU A 53 -10.78 -10.32 -14.96
C LEU A 53 -9.32 -10.46 -15.37
N ALA A 54 -8.75 -11.64 -15.15
CA ALA A 54 -7.45 -12.04 -15.67
C ALA A 54 -7.55 -13.37 -16.42
N ILE A 55 -6.95 -13.39 -17.60
CA ILE A 55 -6.92 -14.54 -18.50
C ILE A 55 -5.47 -14.78 -18.88
N GLY A 56 -4.96 -15.98 -18.66
CA GLY A 56 -3.55 -16.28 -18.95
C GLY A 56 -3.11 -17.69 -18.59
N GLY A 57 -1.88 -18.01 -18.97
CA GLY A 57 -1.22 -19.28 -18.66
C GLY A 57 -0.74 -19.36 -17.21
N TRP A 58 -1.68 -19.31 -16.26
CA TRP A 58 -1.37 -19.28 -14.84
C TRP A 58 -1.23 -20.68 -14.23
N ARG A 59 -0.48 -20.77 -13.15
CA ARG A 59 -0.44 -21.93 -12.26
C ARG A 59 -0.91 -21.52 -10.88
N CYS A 60 -1.49 -22.47 -10.16
CA CYS A 60 -2.11 -22.25 -8.87
C CYS A 60 -1.44 -23.12 -7.80
N TYR A 61 -1.16 -22.52 -6.66
CA TYR A 61 -0.75 -23.18 -5.43
C TYR A 61 -1.81 -22.97 -4.36
N ASN A 62 -2.42 -24.05 -3.88
CA ASN A 62 -3.39 -24.00 -2.78
C ASN A 62 -2.63 -23.84 -1.46
N VAL A 63 -2.91 -22.77 -0.71
CA VAL A 63 -2.24 -22.52 0.56
C VAL A 63 -2.78 -23.49 1.61
N PRO A 64 -1.92 -24.32 2.23
CA PRO A 64 -2.37 -25.30 3.21
C PRO A 64 -2.86 -24.60 4.49
N VAL A 65 -4.08 -24.92 4.90
CA VAL A 65 -4.68 -24.47 6.17
C VAL A 65 -4.97 -25.71 7.01
N SER A 66 -4.53 -25.73 8.27
CA SER A 66 -4.89 -26.84 9.16
C SER A 66 -6.39 -26.79 9.46
N GLN A 67 -7.05 -27.93 9.22
CA GLN A 67 -8.49 -28.08 9.47
C GLN A 67 -8.80 -28.30 10.96
N GLN A 68 -7.81 -28.60 11.80
CA GLN A 68 -8.02 -28.75 13.24
C GLN A 68 -7.90 -27.38 13.94
N PRO A 69 -8.93 -26.94 14.69
CA PRO A 69 -8.90 -25.64 15.37
C PRO A 69 -7.73 -25.43 16.34
N GLY A 70 -7.17 -26.52 16.90
CA GLY A 70 -6.00 -26.47 17.80
C GLY A 70 -4.66 -26.33 17.09
N ASP A 71 -4.61 -26.61 15.79
CA ASP A 71 -3.41 -26.56 14.96
C ASP A 71 -3.30 -25.28 14.13
N GLN A 72 -4.35 -24.46 14.14
CA GLN A 72 -4.31 -23.15 13.50
C GLN A 72 -3.36 -22.23 14.26
N TRP A 73 -2.53 -21.51 13.50
CA TRP A 73 -1.61 -20.55 14.07
C TRP A 73 -2.39 -19.48 14.86
N GLN A 74 -1.94 -19.20 16.08
CA GLN A 74 -2.45 -18.14 16.93
C GLN A 74 -1.26 -17.35 17.50
N PRO A 75 -1.37 -16.02 17.63
CA PRO A 75 -0.36 -15.22 18.30
C PRO A 75 -0.30 -15.56 19.80
N ASP A 76 0.85 -15.30 20.43
CA ASP A 76 1.01 -15.48 21.87
C ASP A 76 0.13 -14.48 22.62
N LYS A 77 -0.63 -14.97 23.62
CA LYS A 77 -1.51 -14.16 24.47
C LYS A 77 -0.77 -13.07 25.26
N LYS A 78 0.56 -13.15 25.39
CA LYS A 78 1.42 -12.18 26.08
C LYS A 78 2.00 -11.10 25.16
N HIS A 79 1.85 -11.23 23.84
CA HIS A 79 2.33 -10.25 22.86
C HIS A 79 1.19 -9.33 22.40
N LEU A 80 1.50 -8.28 21.62
CA LEU A 80 0.68 -7.08 21.38
C LEU A 80 -0.84 -7.35 21.26
N PHE A 81 -1.63 -6.41 21.83
CA PHE A 81 -3.09 -6.48 22.03
C PHE A 81 -3.45 -7.58 23.02
N SER A 82 -3.64 -7.26 24.30
CA SER A 82 -4.16 -8.24 25.27
C SER A 82 -5.52 -8.75 24.79
N LEU A 83 -5.49 -9.90 24.11
CA LEU A 83 -6.57 -10.54 23.35
C LEU A 83 -7.76 -10.99 24.22
N THR A 84 -7.86 -10.53 25.46
CA THR A 84 -8.98 -10.75 26.39
C THR A 84 -10.03 -9.63 26.38
N GLU A 85 -9.73 -8.44 25.84
CA GLU A 85 -10.63 -7.28 25.91
C GLU A 85 -11.09 -6.70 24.56
N CYS A 86 -10.51 -7.12 23.42
CA CYS A 86 -11.26 -7.13 22.15
C CYS A 86 -12.29 -8.26 22.23
N LYS A 87 -13.28 -8.12 23.13
CA LYS A 87 -14.57 -8.73 22.89
C LYS A 87 -15.05 -8.11 21.60
N VAL A 88 -14.90 -8.83 20.49
CA VAL A 88 -15.76 -8.62 19.33
C VAL A 88 -17.16 -8.58 19.94
N GLY A 89 -17.73 -7.38 20.01
CA GLY A 89 -18.97 -7.07 20.71
C GLY A 89 -20.15 -7.60 19.91
N ILE A 90 -20.11 -8.86 19.53
CA ILE A 90 -21.31 -9.58 19.13
C ILE A 90 -21.65 -10.42 20.34
N ASP A 91 -22.64 -9.94 21.08
CA ASP A 91 -23.42 -10.82 21.92
C ASP A 91 -23.77 -12.05 21.07
N ARG A 92 -23.14 -13.19 21.34
CA ARG A 92 -23.49 -14.48 20.70
C ARG A 92 -24.98 -14.80 20.90
N ALA A 93 -25.66 -14.09 21.80
CA ALA A 93 -27.09 -14.13 22.07
C ALA A 93 -27.96 -13.37 21.05
N SER A 94 -27.43 -12.44 20.25
CA SER A 94 -28.20 -11.71 19.22
C SER A 94 -28.12 -12.36 17.85
N SER A 95 -28.26 -13.69 17.78
CA SER A 95 -28.39 -14.50 16.54
C SER A 95 -29.64 -14.17 15.70
N GLN A 96 -30.25 -13.01 15.92
CA GLN A 96 -31.39 -12.44 15.20
C GLN A 96 -31.24 -10.92 14.98
N SER A 97 -30.02 -10.37 14.96
CA SER A 97 -29.83 -9.01 14.44
C SER A 97 -29.90 -9.04 12.91
N HIS A 98 -31.00 -8.55 12.33
CA HIS A 98 -31.09 -8.32 10.89
C HIS A 98 -29.93 -7.40 10.46
N CYS A 99 -29.19 -7.80 9.43
CA CYS A 99 -28.15 -6.96 8.85
C CYS A 99 -28.83 -5.78 8.11
N ASN A 100 -28.26 -4.58 8.19
CA ASN A 100 -28.81 -3.38 7.55
C ASN A 100 -28.31 -3.21 6.11
N HIS A 101 -28.38 -4.30 5.34
CA HIS A 101 -28.02 -4.32 3.93
C HIS A 101 -29.00 -5.22 3.15
N ASP A 102 -29.01 -5.10 1.82
CA ASP A 102 -29.88 -5.91 0.96
C ASP A 102 -29.57 -7.42 1.08
N GLU A 103 -30.51 -8.28 0.67
CA GLU A 103 -30.35 -9.74 0.85
C GLU A 103 -29.18 -10.30 0.04
N TRP A 104 -28.14 -10.77 0.74
CA TRP A 104 -27.08 -11.65 0.23
C TRP A 104 -26.57 -12.56 1.35
N PRO A 105 -25.78 -13.62 1.05
CA PRO A 105 -25.22 -14.53 2.05
C PRO A 105 -24.16 -13.85 2.95
N CYS A 106 -24.59 -12.99 3.86
CA CYS A 106 -23.70 -12.23 4.73
C CYS A 106 -22.86 -13.15 5.64
N ARG A 107 -21.54 -12.98 5.57
CA ARG A 107 -20.58 -13.78 6.33
C ARG A 107 -20.16 -13.16 7.67
N MET A 108 -20.70 -11.99 8.04
CA MET A 108 -20.33 -11.33 9.31
C MET A 108 -20.66 -12.16 10.56
N GLY A 109 -21.49 -13.20 10.44
CA GLY A 109 -21.77 -14.19 11.49
C GLY A 109 -20.88 -15.45 11.48
N CYS A 110 -20.01 -15.65 10.49
CA CYS A 110 -19.22 -16.88 10.27
C CYS A 110 -17.94 -16.95 11.12
N TYR A 111 -18.07 -16.87 12.44
CA TYR A 111 -16.93 -16.88 13.38
C TYR A 111 -16.22 -18.23 13.54
N ASP A 112 -16.79 -19.29 12.99
CA ASP A 112 -16.24 -20.64 12.96
C ASP A 112 -15.17 -20.83 11.87
N GLN A 113 -15.04 -19.87 10.94
CA GLN A 113 -14.08 -19.90 9.83
C GLN A 113 -13.08 -18.72 9.90
N PRO A 114 -12.13 -18.72 10.85
CA PRO A 114 -11.18 -17.62 11.02
C PRO A 114 -10.18 -17.48 9.87
N ILE A 115 -9.91 -18.57 9.15
CA ILE A 115 -9.01 -18.61 7.99
C ILE A 115 -9.80 -19.22 6.84
N ILE A 116 -10.04 -18.43 5.80
CA ILE A 116 -10.71 -18.87 4.58
C ILE A 116 -9.73 -19.60 3.63
N PRO A 117 -10.23 -20.51 2.76
CA PRO A 117 -9.46 -21.06 1.67
C PRO A 117 -8.78 -19.96 0.84
N SER A 118 -7.51 -20.16 0.51
CA SER A 118 -6.75 -19.21 -0.29
C SER A 118 -5.76 -19.86 -1.23
N ARG A 119 -5.49 -19.18 -2.34
CA ARG A 119 -4.60 -19.66 -3.40
C ARG A 119 -3.63 -18.58 -3.83
N ILE A 120 -2.42 -19.00 -4.19
CA ILE A 120 -1.44 -18.14 -4.85
C ILE A 120 -1.42 -18.54 -6.32
N ILE A 121 -1.71 -17.58 -7.19
CA ILE A 121 -1.79 -17.77 -8.63
C ILE A 121 -0.72 -16.90 -9.27
N ALA A 122 0.06 -17.46 -10.20
CA ALA A 122 1.14 -16.73 -10.86
C ALA A 122 1.54 -17.39 -12.18
N PRO A 123 2.29 -16.70 -13.05
CA PRO A 123 2.98 -17.34 -14.16
C PRO A 123 3.90 -18.46 -13.65
N PRO A 124 4.07 -19.56 -14.42
CA PRO A 124 4.94 -20.66 -14.02
C PRO A 124 6.37 -20.23 -13.64
N SER A 125 6.89 -19.19 -14.29
CA SER A 125 8.25 -18.67 -14.06
C SER A 125 8.46 -18.02 -12.70
N ILE A 126 7.40 -17.52 -12.04
CA ILE A 126 7.51 -16.78 -10.78
C ILE A 126 6.67 -17.37 -9.64
N LEU A 127 5.94 -18.47 -9.87
CA LEU A 127 5.11 -19.11 -8.85
C LEU A 127 5.92 -19.54 -7.64
N ASP A 128 7.10 -20.15 -7.82
CA ASP A 128 7.92 -20.61 -6.69
C ASP A 128 8.39 -19.45 -5.82
N ALA A 129 8.73 -18.31 -6.44
CA ALA A 129 9.09 -17.09 -5.72
C ALA A 129 7.88 -16.52 -4.94
N ALA A 130 6.70 -16.48 -5.57
CA ALA A 130 5.46 -16.05 -4.93
C ALA A 130 5.05 -16.94 -3.74
N VAL A 131 5.17 -18.26 -3.90
CA VAL A 131 4.89 -19.23 -2.84
C VAL A 131 5.87 -19.06 -1.70
N LYS A 132 7.17 -18.92 -1.99
CA LYS A 132 8.20 -18.67 -0.97
C LYS A 132 7.92 -17.39 -0.19
N GLU A 133 7.48 -16.33 -0.86
CA GLU A 133 7.17 -15.03 -0.24
C GLU A 133 5.94 -15.13 0.65
N PHE A 134 4.80 -15.58 0.10
CA PHE A 134 3.50 -15.32 0.73
C PHE A 134 2.87 -16.53 1.43
N SER A 135 3.21 -17.77 1.06
CA SER A 135 2.45 -18.96 1.51
C SER A 135 2.40 -19.14 3.03
N SER A 136 3.50 -18.82 3.73
CA SER A 136 3.57 -18.95 5.19
C SER A 136 2.94 -17.78 5.95
N TYR A 137 2.81 -16.62 5.29
CA TYR A 137 2.26 -15.40 5.88
C TYR A 137 0.75 -15.31 5.69
N LEU A 138 0.23 -15.73 4.53
CA LEU A 138 -1.18 -15.56 4.17
C LEU A 138 -2.16 -16.12 5.22
N PRO A 139 -2.01 -17.35 5.75
CA PRO A 139 -2.89 -17.84 6.81
C PRO A 139 -2.80 -17.03 8.11
N LYS A 140 -1.61 -16.54 8.47
CA LYS A 140 -1.39 -15.71 9.66
C LYS A 140 -2.02 -14.33 9.51
N CYS A 141 -1.92 -13.76 8.30
CA CYS A 141 -2.53 -12.48 7.94
C CYS A 141 -4.06 -12.58 7.96
N LEU A 142 -4.63 -13.63 7.37
CA LEU A 142 -6.08 -13.90 7.41
C LEU A 142 -6.58 -14.06 8.85
N TYR A 143 -5.84 -14.79 9.69
CA TYR A 143 -6.16 -14.88 11.11
C TYR A 143 -6.07 -13.51 11.80
N ALA A 144 -5.04 -12.71 11.51
CA ALA A 144 -4.86 -11.39 12.10
C ALA A 144 -6.00 -10.43 11.75
N VAL A 145 -6.39 -10.33 10.47
CA VAL A 145 -7.55 -9.52 10.08
C VAL A 145 -8.84 -10.06 10.69
N PHE A 146 -9.00 -11.40 10.79
CA PHE A 146 -10.15 -11.99 11.47
C PHE A 146 -10.28 -11.50 12.92
N ARG A 147 -9.15 -11.44 13.64
CA ARG A 147 -9.12 -10.99 15.03
C ARG A 147 -9.41 -9.51 15.19
N LEU A 148 -9.01 -8.69 14.22
CA LEU A 148 -9.14 -7.23 14.30
C LEU A 148 -10.47 -6.72 13.71
N LEU A 149 -10.95 -7.32 12.63
CA LEU A 149 -12.09 -6.83 11.83
C LEU A 149 -13.29 -7.79 11.82
N GLY A 150 -13.11 -9.06 12.22
CA GLY A 150 -14.16 -10.08 12.19
C GLY A 150 -14.06 -11.02 10.97
N PRO A 151 -15.10 -11.85 10.71
CA PRO A 151 -15.09 -12.81 9.60
C PRO A 151 -14.76 -12.18 8.25
N HIS A 152 -13.98 -12.89 7.43
CA HIS A 152 -13.69 -12.40 6.08
C HIS A 152 -15.00 -12.29 5.27
N PRO A 153 -15.23 -11.17 4.54
CA PRO A 153 -16.51 -10.92 3.87
C PRO A 153 -16.82 -11.93 2.77
N PHE A 154 -15.77 -12.53 2.19
CA PHE A 154 -15.84 -13.54 1.14
C PHE A 154 -15.43 -14.94 1.61
N SER A 155 -15.90 -15.98 0.92
CA SER A 155 -15.65 -17.39 1.25
C SER A 155 -14.25 -17.88 0.87
N ARG A 156 -13.55 -17.16 -0.02
CA ARG A 156 -12.21 -17.49 -0.50
C ARG A 156 -11.40 -16.25 -0.83
N LEU A 157 -10.10 -16.43 -0.98
CA LEU A 157 -9.19 -15.38 -1.41
C LEU A 157 -8.11 -15.91 -2.36
N ASP A 158 -8.11 -15.43 -3.59
CA ASP A 158 -7.04 -15.66 -4.55
C ASP A 158 -6.07 -14.49 -4.55
N VAL A 159 -4.77 -14.77 -4.52
CA VAL A 159 -3.69 -13.78 -4.68
C VAL A 159 -3.00 -14.05 -6.02
N LEU A 160 -3.26 -13.20 -7.00
CA LEU A 160 -2.71 -13.28 -8.35
C LEU A 160 -1.49 -12.37 -8.50
N ILE A 161 -0.32 -12.94 -8.71
CA ILE A 161 0.90 -12.19 -9.01
C ILE A 161 0.95 -11.89 -10.50
N LEU A 162 0.96 -10.61 -10.84
CA LEU A 162 1.01 -10.12 -12.22
C LEU A 162 2.46 -9.89 -12.69
N PRO A 163 2.70 -9.97 -14.02
CA PRO A 163 4.00 -9.66 -14.61
C PRO A 163 4.44 -8.22 -14.39
N ARG A 164 5.72 -7.93 -14.73
CA ARG A 164 6.41 -6.64 -14.55
C ARG A 164 5.67 -5.39 -15.05
N CYS A 165 4.75 -5.53 -15.99
CA CYS A 165 4.00 -4.41 -16.58
C CYS A 165 2.77 -3.97 -15.79
N PHE A 166 2.43 -4.65 -14.68
CA PHE A 166 1.35 -4.20 -13.83
C PHE A 166 1.72 -2.85 -13.18
N ALA A 167 0.89 -1.84 -13.42
CA ALA A 167 1.18 -0.44 -13.10
C ALA A 167 1.10 -0.11 -11.60
N SER A 168 0.33 -0.89 -10.84
CA SER A 168 0.17 -0.71 -9.39
C SER A 168 1.00 -1.73 -8.62
N LEU A 169 1.24 -1.47 -7.33
CA LEU A 169 1.79 -2.47 -6.42
C LEU A 169 0.75 -3.53 -6.03
N GLY A 170 -0.52 -3.14 -5.96
CA GLY A 170 -1.62 -4.03 -5.68
C GLY A 170 -2.98 -3.47 -6.10
N LEU A 171 -3.95 -4.37 -6.23
CA LEU A 171 -5.34 -4.05 -6.48
C LEU A 171 -6.20 -5.11 -5.81
N ALA A 172 -7.05 -4.70 -4.87
CA ALA A 172 -8.01 -5.58 -4.24
C ALA A 172 -9.34 -5.61 -4.99
N SER A 173 -9.91 -6.80 -5.10
CA SER A 173 -11.24 -7.06 -5.64
C SER A 173 -11.91 -8.16 -4.82
N PRO A 174 -13.24 -8.32 -4.92
CA PRO A 174 -13.98 -9.39 -4.26
C PRO A 174 -13.35 -10.76 -4.52
N SER A 175 -12.89 -11.41 -3.45
CA SER A 175 -12.21 -12.72 -3.46
C SER A 175 -10.91 -12.79 -4.28
N LEU A 176 -10.36 -11.67 -4.77
CA LEU A 176 -9.20 -11.65 -5.66
C LEU A 176 -8.33 -10.42 -5.42
N ILE A 177 -7.06 -10.63 -5.08
CA ILE A 177 -6.05 -9.58 -4.96
C ILE A 177 -5.04 -9.75 -6.09
N PHE A 178 -4.75 -8.68 -6.81
CA PHE A 178 -3.64 -8.59 -7.75
C PHE A 178 -2.43 -7.97 -7.05
N LEU A 179 -1.25 -8.54 -7.24
CA LEU A 179 0.01 -7.99 -6.72
C LEU A 179 1.05 -7.89 -7.84
N SER A 180 1.85 -6.83 -7.80
CA SER A 180 3.03 -6.72 -8.66
C SER A 180 4.10 -7.74 -8.28
N GLN A 181 4.77 -8.32 -9.28
CA GLN A 181 5.96 -9.14 -9.05
C GLN A 181 7.10 -8.39 -8.34
N SER A 182 7.10 -7.05 -8.35
CA SER A 182 8.10 -6.25 -7.63
C SER A 182 8.07 -6.45 -6.11
N LEU A 183 6.97 -7.00 -5.59
CA LEU A 183 6.84 -7.36 -4.17
C LEU A 183 7.53 -8.68 -3.81
N LEU A 184 8.07 -9.43 -4.78
CA LEU A 184 8.76 -10.70 -4.57
C LEU A 184 10.23 -10.50 -4.18
N SER A 185 10.49 -9.87 -3.03
CA SER A 185 11.84 -9.57 -2.55
C SER A 185 12.60 -10.78 -1.99
N GLY A 186 11.90 -11.86 -1.63
CA GLY A 186 12.46 -13.10 -1.09
C GLY A 186 12.78 -13.08 0.40
N ASP A 187 12.53 -11.95 1.08
CA ASP A 187 12.92 -11.68 2.47
C ASP A 187 11.74 -11.31 3.39
N GLY A 188 10.52 -11.23 2.87
CA GLY A 188 9.33 -10.87 3.64
C GLY A 188 9.15 -9.37 3.87
N SER A 189 9.98 -8.50 3.29
CA SER A 189 9.93 -7.05 3.53
C SER A 189 8.64 -6.40 3.03
N PHE A 190 8.01 -6.97 1.99
CA PHE A 190 6.75 -6.48 1.44
C PHE A 190 5.49 -7.18 1.97
N LEU A 191 5.59 -8.08 2.95
CA LEU A 191 4.42 -8.70 3.59
C LEU A 191 3.38 -7.71 4.15
N PRO A 192 3.76 -6.51 4.67
CA PRO A 192 2.78 -5.49 5.05
C PRO A 192 1.88 -5.04 3.88
N ARG A 193 2.38 -5.03 2.63
CA ARG A 193 1.53 -4.68 1.48
C ARG A 193 0.43 -5.71 1.24
N LEU A 194 0.69 -7.00 1.46
CA LEU A 194 -0.38 -8.00 1.41
C LEU A 194 -1.42 -7.77 2.53
N ALA A 195 -1.01 -7.29 3.70
CA ALA A 195 -1.97 -6.92 4.74
C ALA A 195 -2.84 -5.71 4.35
N HIS A 196 -2.28 -4.73 3.63
CA HIS A 196 -3.02 -3.63 3.01
C HIS A 196 -4.13 -4.16 2.10
N GLU A 197 -3.76 -4.98 1.11
CA GLU A 197 -4.71 -5.49 0.12
C GLU A 197 -5.81 -6.34 0.74
N ILE A 198 -5.48 -7.17 1.74
CA ILE A 198 -6.50 -7.96 2.45
C ILE A 198 -7.46 -7.06 3.22
N SER A 199 -6.97 -5.95 3.79
CA SER A 199 -7.80 -5.00 4.53
C SER A 199 -8.85 -4.32 3.65
N HIS A 200 -8.59 -4.16 2.35
CA HIS A 200 -9.59 -3.64 1.40
C HIS A 200 -10.83 -4.51 1.26
N SER A 201 -10.76 -5.80 1.62
CA SER A 201 -11.96 -6.65 1.70
C SER A 201 -13.03 -6.02 2.59
N TRP A 202 -12.62 -5.31 3.65
CA TRP A 202 -13.51 -4.52 4.49
C TRP A 202 -13.66 -3.08 3.99
N PHE A 203 -12.55 -2.40 3.72
CA PHE A 203 -12.53 -0.96 3.38
C PHE A 203 -12.43 -0.74 1.88
N GLY A 204 -13.55 -0.32 1.27
CA GLY A 204 -13.68 -0.10 -0.17
C GLY A 204 -14.48 -1.19 -0.88
N ILE A 205 -14.49 -2.42 -0.36
CA ILE A 205 -15.28 -3.54 -0.93
C ILE A 205 -16.54 -3.82 -0.10
N LEU A 206 -16.40 -4.26 1.16
CA LEU A 206 -17.57 -4.52 2.02
C LEU A 206 -18.25 -3.22 2.48
N ILE A 207 -17.45 -2.21 2.81
CA ILE A 207 -17.92 -0.87 3.15
C ILE A 207 -17.39 0.07 2.07
N GLY A 208 -18.28 0.56 1.23
CA GLY A 208 -17.92 1.44 0.12
C GLY A 208 -18.01 2.91 0.50
N ALA A 209 -17.19 3.73 -0.14
CA ALA A 209 -17.39 5.17 -0.16
C ALA A 209 -18.69 5.51 -0.92
N ARG A 210 -19.50 6.43 -0.37
CA ARG A 210 -20.74 6.88 -1.04
C ARG A 210 -20.48 7.58 -2.37
N ASP A 211 -19.38 8.31 -2.45
CA ASP A 211 -18.90 8.93 -3.68
C ASP A 211 -17.36 8.98 -3.68
N TRP A 212 -16.78 9.34 -4.82
CA TRP A 212 -15.33 9.35 -5.02
C TRP A 212 -14.60 10.47 -4.24
N THR A 213 -15.31 11.41 -3.61
CA THR A 213 -14.66 12.38 -2.70
C THR A 213 -14.25 11.74 -1.38
N GLU A 214 -14.81 10.58 -1.06
CA GLU A 214 -14.57 9.83 0.18
C GLU A 214 -13.55 8.69 -0.01
N GLU A 215 -12.72 8.76 -1.06
CA GLU A 215 -11.70 7.74 -1.40
C GLU A 215 -10.76 7.40 -0.22
N TRP A 216 -10.46 8.39 0.63
CA TRP A 216 -9.65 8.21 1.84
C TRP A 216 -10.23 7.19 2.83
N LEU A 217 -11.55 6.92 2.80
CA LEU A 217 -12.17 5.90 3.65
C LEU A 217 -11.74 4.48 3.29
N SER A 218 -11.34 4.26 2.04
CA SER A 218 -10.79 2.98 1.61
C SER A 218 -9.30 2.95 1.90
N GLU A 219 -8.55 3.89 1.31
CA GLU A 219 -7.09 3.89 1.34
C GLU A 219 -6.50 4.22 2.71
N GLY A 220 -7.08 5.20 3.41
CA GLY A 220 -6.62 5.61 4.74
C GLY A 220 -6.78 4.49 5.77
N PHE A 221 -7.92 3.79 5.76
CA PHE A 221 -8.17 2.66 6.67
C PHE A 221 -7.31 1.45 6.31
N ALA A 222 -7.21 1.09 5.03
CA ALA A 222 -6.33 -0.02 4.60
C ALA A 222 -4.87 0.25 4.98
N THR A 223 -4.37 1.46 4.70
CA THR A 223 -3.00 1.89 5.07
C THR A 223 -2.78 1.89 6.58
N PHE A 224 -3.77 2.30 7.38
CA PHE A 224 -3.70 2.25 8.83
C PHE A 224 -3.62 0.80 9.36
N MET A 225 -4.42 -0.11 8.77
CA MET A 225 -4.50 -1.50 9.22
C MET A 225 -3.27 -2.35 8.88
N GLU A 226 -2.43 -1.92 7.94
CA GLU A 226 -1.18 -2.60 7.56
C GLU A 226 -0.33 -3.00 8.78
N ASP A 227 -0.02 -2.03 9.65
CA ASP A 227 0.90 -2.23 10.76
C ASP A 227 0.29 -3.09 11.88
N PRO A 228 -0.95 -2.84 12.36
CA PRO A 228 -1.62 -3.72 13.31
C PRO A 228 -1.74 -5.17 12.82
N VAL A 229 -2.19 -5.37 11.57
CA VAL A 229 -2.38 -6.72 11.00
C VAL A 229 -1.04 -7.44 10.89
N HIS A 230 -0.02 -6.77 10.34
CA HIS A 230 1.31 -7.34 10.20
C HIS A 230 1.93 -7.69 11.55
N ALA A 231 1.80 -6.81 12.55
CA ALA A 231 2.31 -7.04 13.89
C ALA A 231 1.66 -8.25 14.56
N VAL A 232 0.33 -8.41 14.42
CA VAL A 232 -0.36 -9.62 14.88
C VAL A 232 0.17 -10.84 14.15
N ALA A 233 0.16 -10.84 12.80
CA ALA A 233 0.57 -11.96 11.97
C ALA A 233 2.03 -12.42 12.21
N GLN A 234 2.92 -11.49 12.55
CA GLN A 234 4.32 -11.76 12.89
C GLN A 234 4.56 -11.98 14.39
N ASN A 235 3.51 -11.95 15.21
CA ASN A 235 3.56 -12.12 16.66
C ASN A 235 4.52 -11.13 17.35
N TRP A 236 4.44 -9.85 16.96
CA TRP A 236 5.30 -8.81 17.50
C TRP A 236 4.94 -8.44 18.94
N THR A 237 5.96 -8.14 19.74
CA THR A 237 5.80 -7.49 21.05
C THR A 237 5.34 -6.04 20.89
N SER A 238 4.76 -5.47 21.95
CA SER A 238 4.36 -4.06 21.93
C SER A 238 5.53 -3.11 21.65
N LYS A 239 6.74 -3.44 22.12
CA LYS A 239 7.93 -2.64 21.86
C LYS A 239 8.35 -2.70 20.38
N GLN A 240 8.36 -3.90 19.78
CA GLN A 240 8.65 -4.05 18.35
C GLN A 240 7.63 -3.28 17.50
N TYR A 241 6.34 -3.41 17.80
CA TYR A 241 5.30 -2.65 17.10
C TYR A 241 5.51 -1.14 17.21
N GLN A 242 5.75 -0.62 18.42
CA GLN A 242 5.99 0.81 18.61
C GLN A 242 7.21 1.31 17.84
N ASP A 243 8.32 0.57 17.85
CA ASP A 243 9.55 0.97 17.17
C ASP A 243 9.40 0.92 15.64
N HIS A 244 8.80 -0.14 15.10
CA HIS A 244 8.55 -0.27 13.66
C HIS A 244 7.47 0.70 13.15
N SER A 245 6.36 0.85 13.87
CA SER A 245 5.28 1.79 13.51
C SER A 245 5.77 3.23 13.49
N LYS A 246 6.60 3.65 14.47
CA LYS A 246 7.22 4.98 14.46
C LYS A 246 8.22 5.17 13.30
N LEU A 247 9.00 4.14 12.96
CA LEU A 247 9.92 4.19 11.82
C LEU A 247 9.13 4.39 10.51
N LYS A 248 8.10 3.59 10.28
CA LYS A 248 7.23 3.73 9.10
C LYS A 248 6.45 5.03 9.09
N ALA A 249 5.97 5.51 10.23
CA ALA A 249 5.31 6.81 10.32
C ALA A 249 6.26 7.96 9.93
N LEU A 250 7.54 7.87 10.27
CA LEU A 250 8.54 8.84 9.83
C LEU A 250 8.75 8.79 8.31
N LEU A 251 8.90 7.60 7.72
CA LEU A 251 9.02 7.43 6.27
C LEU A 251 7.77 7.95 5.53
N ARG A 252 6.56 7.59 5.99
CA ARG A 252 5.29 8.09 5.45
C ARG A 252 5.16 9.61 5.60
N TYR A 253 5.71 10.20 6.66
CA TYR A 253 5.71 11.65 6.85
C TYR A 253 6.61 12.33 5.81
N GLN A 254 7.79 11.75 5.53
CA GLN A 254 8.70 12.26 4.50
C GLN A 254 8.09 12.12 3.10
N ALA A 255 7.44 10.98 2.80
CA ALA A 255 6.70 10.78 1.56
C ALA A 255 5.58 11.82 1.40
N LEU A 256 4.76 12.02 2.43
CA LEU A 256 3.68 13.01 2.40
C LEU A 256 4.23 14.42 2.21
N LYS A 257 5.31 14.77 2.91
CA LYS A 257 5.95 16.07 2.75
C LYS A 257 6.42 16.28 1.31
N ALA A 258 7.12 15.31 0.72
CA ALA A 258 7.60 15.39 -0.65
C ALA A 258 6.43 15.49 -1.65
N GLU A 259 5.35 14.74 -1.44
CA GLU A 259 4.16 14.80 -2.29
C GLU A 259 3.50 16.19 -2.24
N LEU A 260 3.30 16.75 -1.04
CA LEU A 260 2.70 18.07 -0.86
C LEU A 260 3.58 19.22 -1.39
N GLU A 261 4.90 19.03 -1.44
CA GLU A 261 5.83 20.01 -2.02
C GLU A 261 5.79 20.01 -3.56
N ASN A 262 5.37 18.91 -4.18
CA ASN A 262 5.43 18.70 -5.63
C ASN A 262 4.06 18.57 -6.31
N THR A 263 2.97 18.82 -5.59
CA THR A 263 1.59 18.73 -6.12
C THR A 263 0.84 20.04 -5.93
N GLU A 264 -0.10 20.35 -6.83
CA GLU A 264 -0.93 21.55 -6.70
C GLU A 264 -1.86 21.48 -5.49
N SER A 265 -2.08 22.61 -4.80
CA SER A 265 -2.84 22.65 -3.54
C SER A 265 -4.24 22.03 -3.63
N GLU A 266 -4.89 22.08 -4.79
CA GLU A 266 -6.23 21.50 -4.97
C GLU A 266 -6.23 19.97 -4.95
N LEU A 267 -5.13 19.35 -5.38
CA LEU A 267 -4.93 17.89 -5.38
C LEU A 267 -4.51 17.36 -4.00
N GLN A 268 -4.15 18.25 -3.09
CA GLN A 268 -3.72 17.91 -1.73
C GLN A 268 -4.89 17.68 -0.75
N ILE A 269 -6.13 17.87 -1.20
CA ILE A 269 -7.33 17.81 -0.36
C ILE A 269 -7.82 16.35 -0.31
N MET A 270 -8.02 15.80 0.90
CA MET A 270 -8.49 14.41 1.05
C MET A 270 -9.92 14.22 0.57
N ARG A 271 -10.77 15.23 0.75
CA ARG A 271 -12.17 15.24 0.31
C ARG A 271 -12.41 16.36 -0.69
N PRO A 272 -12.01 16.19 -1.97
CA PRO A 272 -12.08 17.25 -2.99
C PRO A 272 -13.52 17.42 -3.52
N MET A 273 -14.35 18.14 -2.76
CA MET A 273 -15.70 18.52 -3.21
C MET A 273 -15.62 19.67 -4.22
N ALA A 274 -16.16 19.48 -5.42
CA ALA A 274 -16.46 20.61 -6.31
C ALA A 274 -17.78 21.26 -5.90
N GLU A 275 -17.86 22.60 -5.96
CA GLU A 275 -19.15 23.30 -5.91
C GLU A 275 -19.93 22.95 -7.19
N GLY A 276 -21.04 22.24 -7.04
CA GLY A 276 -21.95 21.93 -8.14
C GLY A 276 -23.01 23.03 -8.31
N PRO A 277 -23.68 23.14 -9.48
CA PRO A 277 -24.86 23.97 -9.59
C PRO A 277 -25.96 23.36 -8.71
N GLY A 278 -26.08 23.87 -7.48
CA GLY A 278 -27.00 23.35 -6.46
C GLY A 278 -26.42 23.23 -5.05
N THR A 279 -25.10 23.32 -4.86
CA THR A 279 -24.44 23.31 -3.53
C THR A 279 -24.48 24.71 -2.87
N GLY A 280 -25.61 25.40 -3.02
CA GLY A 280 -25.87 26.65 -2.33
C GLY A 280 -25.90 26.40 -0.84
N THR A 281 -25.20 27.26 -0.10
CA THR A 281 -25.19 27.34 1.35
C THR A 281 -26.59 27.62 1.90
N ASP A 282 -27.46 26.63 2.00
CA ASP A 282 -28.69 26.73 2.79
C ASP A 282 -28.84 25.46 3.63
N VAL A 283 -28.46 25.60 4.90
CA VAL A 283 -28.81 24.69 5.98
C VAL A 283 -30.27 24.97 6.34
N ASP A 284 -31.22 24.37 5.63
CA ASP A 284 -32.57 24.08 6.13
C ASP A 284 -33.37 23.30 5.06
N ASP A 285 -33.83 22.09 5.37
CA ASP A 285 -35.17 21.87 5.93
C ASP A 285 -35.50 20.36 5.92
N GLY A 286 -36.28 19.93 6.91
CA GLY A 286 -36.65 18.53 7.12
C GLY A 286 -37.54 17.96 6.01
N GLY A 287 -37.27 16.71 5.64
CA GLY A 287 -38.18 15.94 4.79
C GLY A 287 -37.53 14.69 4.23
N GLY A 288 -38.04 13.52 4.60
CA GLY A 288 -37.56 12.23 4.11
C GLY A 288 -37.63 12.13 2.58
N GLY A 289 -36.48 11.94 1.96
CA GLY A 289 -36.32 11.65 0.54
C GLY A 289 -34.83 11.46 0.24
N GLY A 290 -34.42 10.25 -0.13
CA GLY A 290 -33.03 9.83 -0.31
C GLY A 290 -32.36 10.44 -1.55
N GLY A 291 -32.08 11.74 -1.51
CA GLY A 291 -31.36 12.49 -2.53
C GLY A 291 -30.29 13.38 -1.89
N GLY A 292 -29.45 12.81 -1.02
CA GLY A 292 -28.36 13.54 -0.38
C GLY A 292 -27.17 13.72 -1.33
N ASP A 293 -26.99 14.96 -1.79
CA ASP A 293 -25.74 15.64 -2.15
C ASP A 293 -24.61 14.73 -2.66
N VAL A 294 -24.68 14.31 -3.91
CA VAL A 294 -23.57 13.61 -4.59
C VAL A 294 -22.60 14.67 -5.08
N GLY A 295 -21.47 14.81 -4.40
CA GLY A 295 -20.40 15.71 -4.81
C GLY A 295 -19.68 15.21 -6.06
N PHE A 296 -19.32 16.10 -6.98
CA PHE A 296 -18.36 15.78 -8.03
C PHE A 296 -16.94 15.92 -7.47
N VAL A 297 -16.05 14.98 -7.83
CA VAL A 297 -14.63 15.08 -7.51
C VAL A 297 -14.03 16.24 -8.30
N LYS A 298 -13.62 17.28 -7.59
CA LYS A 298 -12.84 18.36 -8.21
C LYS A 298 -11.56 17.77 -8.81
N ASN A 299 -11.28 18.11 -10.07
CA ASN A 299 -10.12 17.61 -10.82
C ASN A 299 -10.08 16.07 -10.99
N GLY A 300 -11.23 15.38 -10.96
CA GLY A 300 -11.28 13.91 -11.04
C GLY A 300 -10.78 13.28 -12.35
N LEU A 301 -10.58 14.07 -13.40
CA LEU A 301 -9.97 13.63 -14.68
C LEU A 301 -8.50 14.06 -14.81
N ASN A 302 -7.89 14.59 -13.75
CA ASN A 302 -6.49 15.00 -13.77
C ASN A 302 -5.60 13.76 -13.92
N PRO A 303 -4.73 13.68 -14.96
CA PRO A 303 -3.86 12.53 -15.20
C PRO A 303 -2.87 12.25 -14.05
N ASP A 304 -2.50 13.27 -13.29
CA ASP A 304 -1.57 13.14 -12.16
C ASP A 304 -2.23 12.47 -10.96
N LYS A 305 -3.58 12.46 -10.88
CA LYS A 305 -4.33 11.89 -9.75
C LYS A 305 -4.00 10.41 -9.52
N TRP A 306 -3.72 9.68 -10.60
CA TRP A 306 -3.37 8.26 -10.55
C TRP A 306 -2.06 7.97 -9.77
N PHE A 307 -1.17 8.96 -9.59
CA PHE A 307 0.08 8.81 -8.81
C PHE A 307 0.01 9.38 -7.38
N LEU A 308 -1.11 10.00 -6.99
CA LEU A 308 -1.22 10.66 -5.69
C LEU A 308 -1.44 9.65 -4.56
N GLN A 309 -0.75 9.86 -3.45
CA GLN A 309 -0.89 9.09 -2.21
C GLN A 309 -1.51 9.92 -1.08
N VAL A 310 -2.00 11.15 -1.34
CA VAL A 310 -2.66 12.02 -0.36
C VAL A 310 -3.71 11.28 0.46
N HIS A 311 -4.60 10.52 -0.18
CA HIS A 311 -5.69 9.79 0.48
C HIS A 311 -5.17 8.69 1.42
N TYR A 312 -4.08 8.03 1.04
CA TYR A 312 -3.40 7.00 1.83
C TYR A 312 -2.73 7.64 3.05
N LEU A 313 -1.88 8.65 2.80
CA LEU A 313 -0.97 9.20 3.80
C LEU A 313 -1.69 10.11 4.80
N LYS A 314 -2.52 11.04 4.33
CA LYS A 314 -3.28 11.90 5.26
C LYS A 314 -4.34 11.09 6.03
N GLY A 315 -4.98 10.11 5.39
CA GLY A 315 -5.91 9.19 6.05
C GLY A 315 -5.23 8.37 7.15
N TYR A 316 -4.06 7.80 6.84
CA TYR A 316 -3.21 7.11 7.81
C TYR A 316 -2.87 7.99 9.03
N PHE A 317 -2.47 9.25 8.79
CA PHE A 317 -2.12 10.18 9.86
C PHE A 317 -3.32 10.65 10.68
N LEU A 318 -4.50 10.82 10.07
CA LEU A 318 -5.72 11.15 10.79
C LEU A 318 -6.11 10.04 11.78
N LEU A 319 -6.07 8.78 11.33
CA LEU A 319 -6.35 7.64 12.20
C LEU A 319 -5.29 7.47 13.31
N HIS A 320 -4.01 7.76 13.02
CA HIS A 320 -2.96 7.82 14.05
C HIS A 320 -3.15 8.99 15.02
N HIS A 321 -3.64 10.14 14.55
CA HIS A 321 -3.96 11.28 15.40
C HIS A 321 -5.08 10.92 16.39
N ILE A 322 -6.13 10.24 15.92
CA ILE A 322 -7.20 9.69 16.77
C ILE A 322 -6.63 8.66 17.76
N ALA A 323 -5.77 7.75 17.31
CA ALA A 323 -5.11 6.76 18.18
C ALA A 323 -4.21 7.40 19.25
N GLY A 324 -3.63 8.57 18.97
CA GLY A 324 -2.89 9.36 19.95
C GLY A 324 -3.74 9.91 21.09
N ARG A 325 -5.06 10.07 20.88
CA ARG A 325 -6.03 10.58 21.87
C ARG A 325 -6.79 9.46 22.60
N LEU A 326 -7.16 8.40 21.90
CA LEU A 326 -7.93 7.28 22.46
C LEU A 326 -7.09 6.07 22.90
N SER A 327 -5.82 5.98 22.48
CA SER A 327 -5.00 4.77 22.40
C SER A 327 -5.30 3.89 21.19
N MET A 328 -4.27 3.14 20.75
CA MET A 328 -4.37 2.21 19.62
C MET A 328 -5.42 1.11 19.84
N GLU A 329 -5.60 0.64 21.07
CA GLU A 329 -6.56 -0.43 21.39
C GLU A 329 -8.01 0.04 21.19
N LYS A 330 -8.37 1.20 21.75
CA LYS A 330 -9.70 1.81 21.55
C LYS A 330 -9.94 2.16 20.07
N THR A 331 -8.92 2.63 19.35
CA THR A 331 -9.06 2.91 17.91
C THR A 331 -9.34 1.64 17.10
N LEU A 332 -8.70 0.52 17.42
CA LEU A 332 -9.00 -0.76 16.75
C LEU A 332 -10.41 -1.29 17.12
N GLN A 333 -10.84 -1.09 18.37
CA GLN A 333 -12.22 -1.39 18.78
C GLN A 333 -13.24 -0.54 17.99
N PHE A 334 -12.98 0.76 17.84
CA PHE A 334 -13.77 1.65 16.99
C PHE A 334 -13.82 1.15 15.54
N ILE A 335 -12.68 0.77 14.96
CA ILE A 335 -12.62 0.27 13.57
C ILE A 335 -13.45 -1.03 13.44
N ASN A 336 -13.38 -1.92 14.42
CA ASN A 336 -14.22 -3.12 14.44
C ASN A 336 -15.72 -2.79 14.55
N LEU A 337 -16.08 -1.80 15.37
CA LEU A 337 -17.45 -1.31 15.50
C LEU A 337 -17.93 -0.70 14.17
N TYR A 338 -17.10 0.09 13.51
CA TYR A 338 -17.36 0.65 12.18
C TYR A 338 -17.65 -0.46 11.16
N VAL A 339 -16.79 -1.49 11.10
CA VAL A 339 -17.05 -2.68 10.28
C VAL A 339 -18.40 -3.32 10.60
N THR A 340 -18.67 -3.55 11.88
CA THR A 340 -19.89 -4.24 12.33
C THR A 340 -21.15 -3.43 12.00
N ARG A 341 -21.10 -2.10 12.10
CA ARG A 341 -22.28 -1.22 11.89
C ARG A 341 -22.52 -0.87 10.42
N CYS A 342 -21.47 -0.77 9.62
CA CYS A 342 -21.55 -0.24 8.26
C CYS A 342 -21.34 -1.29 7.16
N HIS A 343 -21.15 -2.57 7.50
CA HIS A 343 -20.97 -3.62 6.49
C HIS A 343 -22.11 -3.66 5.47
N GLY A 344 -21.75 -3.72 4.18
CA GLY A 344 -22.70 -3.73 3.09
C GLY A 344 -23.28 -2.36 2.73
N GLN A 345 -22.75 -1.27 3.30
CA GLN A 345 -23.28 0.08 3.08
C GLN A 345 -22.28 0.97 2.34
N LEU A 346 -22.84 2.01 1.73
CA LEU A 346 -22.09 3.15 1.22
C LEU A 346 -22.12 4.28 2.24
N VAL A 347 -20.95 4.74 2.68
CA VAL A 347 -20.81 5.68 3.81
C VAL A 347 -20.13 6.99 3.42
N LEU A 348 -20.43 8.04 4.17
CA LEU A 348 -19.73 9.32 4.15
C LEU A 348 -18.83 9.47 5.37
N SER A 349 -17.85 10.37 5.30
CA SER A 349 -16.98 10.71 6.44
C SER A 349 -17.78 11.04 7.70
N LYS A 350 -18.88 11.80 7.56
CA LYS A 350 -19.74 12.21 8.69
C LYS A 350 -20.34 11.03 9.44
N ASP A 351 -20.68 9.95 8.76
CA ASP A 351 -21.34 8.79 9.36
C ASP A 351 -20.36 8.07 10.30
N ILE A 352 -19.10 7.99 9.89
CA ILE A 352 -18.01 7.34 10.62
C ILE A 352 -17.60 8.16 11.84
N PHE A 353 -17.46 9.49 11.67
CA PHE A 353 -17.10 10.34 12.80
C PHE A 353 -18.26 10.51 13.79
N GLN A 354 -19.51 10.48 13.33
CA GLN A 354 -20.65 10.42 14.24
C GLN A 354 -20.58 9.14 15.09
N LEU A 355 -20.32 7.99 14.47
CA LEU A 355 -20.11 6.73 15.19
C LEU A 355 -18.95 6.81 16.21
N LEU A 356 -17.83 7.45 15.83
CA LEU A 356 -16.69 7.66 16.73
C LEU A 356 -17.09 8.48 17.96
N PHE A 357 -17.83 9.56 17.75
CA PHE A 357 -18.25 10.49 18.79
C PHE A 357 -19.35 9.93 19.69
N ASP A 358 -20.19 9.05 19.17
CA ASP A 358 -21.22 8.36 19.94
C ASP A 358 -20.59 7.31 20.87
N GLU A 359 -19.56 6.59 20.40
CA GLU A 359 -18.87 5.56 21.17
C GLU A 359 -17.85 6.16 22.17
N TYR A 360 -17.11 7.19 21.75
CA TYR A 360 -16.06 7.84 22.54
C TYR A 360 -16.28 9.35 22.64
N PRO A 361 -17.31 9.81 23.36
CA PRO A 361 -17.62 11.23 23.48
C PRO A 361 -16.48 12.04 24.11
N GLU A 362 -15.61 11.41 24.92
CA GLU A 362 -14.45 12.05 25.55
C GLU A 362 -13.42 12.61 24.57
N ILE A 363 -13.46 12.20 23.29
CA ILE A 363 -12.51 12.67 22.28
C ILE A 363 -12.76 14.14 21.91
N LYS A 364 -14.01 14.62 22.07
CA LYS A 364 -14.40 16.02 21.82
C LYS A 364 -13.70 16.96 22.80
N ASP A 365 -13.61 16.56 24.06
CA ASP A 365 -12.92 17.32 25.10
C ASP A 365 -11.40 17.44 24.85
N GLN A 366 -10.86 16.57 23.99
CA GLN A 366 -9.45 16.57 23.57
C GLN A 366 -9.19 17.37 22.28
N GLY A 367 -10.20 18.08 21.76
CA GLY A 367 -10.09 18.96 20.58
C GLY A 367 -10.41 18.29 19.24
N ILE A 368 -10.85 17.04 19.24
CA ILE A 368 -11.30 16.35 18.02
C ILE A 368 -12.82 16.46 17.92
N THR A 369 -13.30 17.38 17.08
CA THR A 369 -14.72 17.56 16.76
C THR A 369 -14.96 17.34 15.27
N MET A 370 -16.23 17.26 14.86
CA MET A 370 -16.56 17.15 13.44
C MET A 370 -15.97 18.33 12.65
N GLU A 371 -16.10 19.54 13.19
CA GLU A 371 -15.61 20.77 12.58
C GLU A 371 -14.10 20.75 12.42
N THR A 372 -13.35 20.36 13.45
CA THR A 372 -11.87 20.35 13.37
C THR A 372 -11.36 19.27 12.42
N ILE A 373 -11.99 18.10 12.37
CA ILE A 373 -11.64 17.07 11.38
C ILE A 373 -11.86 17.58 9.96
N TYR A 374 -13.01 18.20 9.68
CA TYR A 374 -13.30 18.71 8.35
C TYR A 374 -12.39 19.87 7.96
N SER A 375 -12.17 20.84 8.87
CA SER A 375 -11.39 22.04 8.59
C SER A 375 -9.89 21.81 8.53
N ASP A 376 -9.35 20.89 9.35
CA ASP A 376 -7.90 20.73 9.50
C ASP A 376 -7.35 19.55 8.69
N TRP A 377 -8.20 18.59 8.34
CA TRP A 377 -7.81 17.37 7.66
C TRP A 377 -8.49 17.18 6.31
N LEU A 378 -9.82 17.01 6.29
CA LEU A 378 -10.53 16.57 5.08
C LEU A 378 -10.50 17.61 3.96
N ASN A 379 -10.76 18.87 4.30
CA ASN A 379 -10.95 19.95 3.32
C ASN A 379 -9.70 20.86 3.17
N LYS A 380 -8.58 20.52 3.82
CA LYS A 380 -7.41 21.39 3.90
C LYS A 380 -6.23 20.86 3.09
N ALA A 381 -5.72 21.72 2.22
CA ALA A 381 -4.46 21.52 1.52
C ALA A 381 -3.26 21.66 2.45
N GLY A 382 -2.12 21.08 2.07
CA GLY A 382 -0.89 21.13 2.84
C GLY A 382 -0.86 20.18 4.05
N MET A 383 0.18 20.32 4.88
CA MET A 383 0.41 19.46 6.02
C MET A 383 -0.60 19.76 7.15
N PRO A 384 -1.27 18.75 7.73
CA PRO A 384 -2.07 18.91 8.94
C PRO A 384 -1.25 19.54 10.07
N GLY A 385 -1.80 20.56 10.76
CA GLY A 385 -1.03 21.43 11.66
C GLY A 385 -0.38 20.74 12.86
N ASP A 386 -0.97 19.65 13.33
CA ASP A 386 -0.50 18.89 14.50
C ASP A 386 0.56 17.84 14.17
N LEU A 387 0.90 17.65 12.88
CA LEU A 387 1.88 16.65 12.47
C LEU A 387 3.32 17.19 12.56
N SER A 388 4.05 16.71 13.56
CA SER A 388 5.48 16.95 13.71
C SER A 388 6.28 15.65 13.56
N PRO A 389 7.39 15.63 12.79
CA PRO A 389 8.21 14.44 12.63
C PRO A 389 8.97 14.05 13.91
N ASP A 390 9.13 14.99 14.85
CA ASP A 390 9.95 14.78 16.05
C ASP A 390 9.32 13.78 17.02
N ILE A 391 8.00 13.64 17.01
CA ILE A 391 7.28 12.68 17.86
C ILE A 391 7.67 11.23 17.53
N TYR A 392 8.06 10.96 16.29
CA TYR A 392 8.45 9.63 15.82
C TYR A 392 9.90 9.29 16.16
N LYS A 393 10.78 10.30 16.21
CA LYS A 393 12.22 10.12 16.48
C LYS A 393 12.53 9.83 17.95
N GLN A 394 11.69 10.29 18.86
CA GLN A 394 11.95 10.17 20.31
C GLN A 394 11.87 8.73 20.82
N GLY A 395 12.95 8.28 21.45
CA GLY A 395 13.01 6.99 22.17
C GLY A 395 13.00 5.74 21.30
N ASN A 396 13.29 5.87 19.99
CA ASN A 396 13.29 4.77 19.03
C ASN A 396 14.72 4.38 18.63
N ALA A 397 15.14 3.17 19.02
CA ALA A 397 16.48 2.65 18.74
C ALA A 397 16.74 2.48 17.23
N LEU A 398 15.73 1.99 16.48
CA LEU A 398 15.86 1.75 15.04
C LEU A 398 16.19 3.04 14.29
N ILE A 399 15.54 4.15 14.67
CA ILE A 399 15.79 5.47 14.07
C ILE A 399 17.13 6.04 14.54
N SER A 400 17.46 5.93 15.84
CA SER A 400 18.72 6.46 16.33
C SER A 400 19.94 5.79 15.69
N ASP A 401 19.84 4.49 15.43
CA ASP A 401 20.87 3.70 14.75
C ASP A 401 21.08 4.21 13.32
N VAL A 402 19.99 4.44 12.57
CA VAL A 402 20.06 5.00 11.22
C VAL A 402 20.66 6.42 11.24
N MET A 403 20.25 7.26 12.18
CA MET A 403 20.78 8.63 12.27
C MET A 403 22.28 8.66 12.62
N ALA A 404 22.77 7.71 13.41
CA ALA A 404 24.19 7.54 13.66
C ALA A 404 24.92 7.12 12.37
N GLU A 405 24.32 6.21 11.61
CA GLU A 405 24.86 5.69 10.36
C GLU A 405 24.92 6.76 9.25
N VAL A 406 23.88 7.59 9.10
CA VAL A 406 23.87 8.76 8.19
C VAL A 406 25.05 9.69 8.52
N LYS A 407 25.26 9.99 9.81
CA LYS A 407 26.40 10.84 10.24
C LYS A 407 27.74 10.19 9.89
N ARG A 408 27.85 8.87 10.08
CA ARG A 408 29.03 8.06 9.77
C ARG A 408 29.38 8.18 8.28
N TRP A 409 28.41 7.94 7.39
CA TRP A 409 28.60 8.03 5.94
C TRP A 409 28.91 9.45 5.46
N LYS A 410 28.21 10.48 5.97
CA LYS A 410 28.53 11.87 5.65
C LYS A 410 29.94 12.28 6.09
N ALA A 411 30.45 11.71 7.18
CA ALA A 411 31.83 11.96 7.62
C ALA A 411 32.86 11.26 6.73
N LEU A 412 32.61 10.01 6.32
CA LEU A 412 33.44 9.29 5.37
C LEU A 412 33.49 10.00 4.02
N ASP A 413 32.34 10.47 3.53
CA ASP A 413 32.26 11.17 2.26
C ASP A 413 33.13 12.43 2.24
N LYS A 414 33.04 13.25 3.31
CA LYS A 414 33.92 14.41 3.50
C LYS A 414 35.40 14.03 3.48
N PHE A 415 35.76 12.85 3.97
CA PHE A 415 37.14 12.34 3.91
C PHE A 415 37.54 11.94 2.47
N HIS A 416 36.67 11.25 1.74
CA HIS A 416 36.90 10.90 0.34
C HIS A 416 37.03 12.12 -0.57
N GLN A 417 36.14 13.12 -0.40
CA GLN A 417 36.20 14.38 -1.15
C GLN A 417 37.49 15.17 -0.87
N LYS A 418 37.96 15.20 0.40
CA LYS A 418 39.21 15.87 0.79
C LYS A 418 40.49 15.15 0.32
N SER A 419 40.40 13.92 -0.18
CA SER A 419 41.57 13.12 -0.56
C SER A 419 42.28 13.58 -1.85
N ASN A 420 41.82 14.67 -2.48
CA ASN A 420 42.52 15.33 -3.59
C ASN A 420 43.53 16.38 -3.11
N LYS A 421 44.72 15.93 -2.65
CA LYS A 421 46.07 16.51 -2.86
C LYS A 421 47.10 15.96 -1.84
N LYS A 422 48.09 15.21 -2.36
CA LYS A 422 49.48 15.02 -1.86
C LYS A 422 49.84 14.44 -0.46
N LYS A 423 48.93 14.04 0.45
CA LYS A 423 49.33 13.35 1.73
C LYS A 423 48.73 11.93 1.86
N LYS A 424 49.24 10.96 1.09
CA LYS A 424 48.37 9.94 0.46
C LYS A 424 48.34 8.48 0.99
N LYS A 425 49.11 8.00 1.98
CA LYS A 425 49.06 6.54 2.32
C LYS A 425 48.84 6.18 3.80
N LYS A 426 49.39 6.92 4.75
CA LYS A 426 49.37 6.52 6.17
C LYS A 426 48.02 6.78 6.85
N LYS A 427 47.42 7.96 6.63
CA LYS A 427 46.10 8.34 7.19
C LYS A 427 44.93 7.56 6.57
N ARG A 428 45.07 7.21 5.28
CA ARG A 428 44.08 6.41 4.52
C ARG A 428 43.95 4.99 5.07
N LYS A 429 45.05 4.39 5.50
CA LYS A 429 45.07 3.05 6.10
C LYS A 429 44.44 3.01 7.49
N ILE A 430 44.56 4.10 8.26
CA ILE A 430 44.08 4.19 9.65
C ILE A 430 42.57 4.46 9.72
N MET A 431 42.05 5.42 8.95
CA MET A 431 40.59 5.65 8.95
C MET A 431 39.83 4.54 8.21
N SER A 432 40.39 3.99 7.12
CA SER A 432 39.80 2.83 6.46
C SER A 432 39.81 1.60 7.36
N SER A 433 40.82 1.43 8.24
CA SER A 433 40.79 0.36 9.23
C SER A 433 39.77 0.65 10.32
N GLU A 434 39.72 1.85 10.91
CA GLU A 434 38.70 2.21 11.92
C GLU A 434 37.26 2.08 11.41
N PHE A 435 37.02 2.37 10.12
CA PHE A 435 35.71 2.21 9.48
C PHE A 435 35.39 0.75 9.12
N GLN A 436 36.42 -0.09 8.92
CA GLN A 436 36.31 -1.55 8.73
C GLN A 436 36.24 -2.31 10.06
N ASP A 437 36.80 -1.75 11.14
CA ASP A 437 36.88 -2.33 12.49
C ASP A 437 35.56 -2.16 13.26
N HIS A 438 34.71 -1.22 12.86
CA HIS A 438 33.31 -1.16 13.28
C HIS A 438 32.42 -1.88 12.25
N PRO A 439 31.88 -3.07 12.55
CA PRO A 439 31.00 -3.76 11.63
C PRO A 439 29.76 -2.89 11.38
N ALA A 440 29.41 -2.71 10.10
CA ALA A 440 28.19 -2.00 9.74
C ALA A 440 26.98 -2.67 10.40
N LEU A 441 26.07 -1.85 10.94
CA LEU A 441 24.85 -2.36 11.52
C LEU A 441 24.04 -3.11 10.47
N LYS A 442 23.48 -4.26 10.86
CA LYS A 442 22.53 -4.97 10.01
C LYS A 442 21.18 -4.25 10.07
N LEU A 443 20.93 -3.39 9.10
CA LEU A 443 19.72 -2.58 8.99
C LEU A 443 18.61 -3.35 8.27
N THR A 444 17.36 -3.11 8.67
CA THR A 444 16.17 -3.56 7.92
C THR A 444 15.98 -2.74 6.64
N PRO A 445 15.15 -3.18 5.68
CA PRO A 445 14.84 -2.39 4.49
C PRO A 445 14.30 -0.98 4.80
N ASP A 446 13.35 -0.85 5.74
CA ASP A 446 12.86 0.47 6.20
C ASP A 446 13.99 1.37 6.74
N GLN A 447 14.91 0.79 7.51
CA GLN A 447 16.08 1.51 8.03
C GLN A 447 17.05 1.91 6.91
N LEU A 448 17.21 1.07 5.89
CA LEU A 448 18.02 1.38 4.71
C LEU A 448 17.40 2.51 3.89
N ILE A 449 16.08 2.51 3.68
CA ILE A 449 15.38 3.61 3.00
C ILE A 449 15.66 4.93 3.73
N LEU A 450 15.48 4.96 5.06
CA LEU A 450 15.73 6.15 5.86
C LEU A 450 17.22 6.58 5.82
N LEU A 451 18.15 5.63 5.80
CA LEU A 451 19.58 5.91 5.62
C LEU A 451 19.84 6.56 4.25
N LEU A 452 19.31 5.99 3.18
CA LEU A 452 19.52 6.46 1.82
C LEU A 452 18.90 7.84 1.59
N GLU A 453 17.71 8.10 2.14
CA GLU A 453 17.12 9.45 2.16
C GLU A 453 18.02 10.46 2.90
N GLY A 454 18.49 10.10 4.09
CA GLY A 454 19.39 10.97 4.85
C GLY A 454 20.72 11.24 4.13
N VAL A 455 21.16 10.34 3.24
CA VAL A 455 22.34 10.50 2.40
C VAL A 455 22.03 11.27 1.11
N LEU A 456 20.84 11.09 0.52
CA LEU A 456 20.32 11.84 -0.62
C LEU A 456 20.26 13.34 -0.35
N ASP A 457 20.12 13.79 0.91
CA ASP A 457 20.22 15.20 1.27
C ASP A 457 21.57 15.88 0.90
N ALA A 458 22.60 15.12 0.57
CA ALA A 458 23.90 15.68 0.17
C ALA A 458 23.86 16.22 -1.27
N ASP A 459 24.45 17.40 -1.50
CA ASP A 459 24.56 17.99 -2.85
C ASP A 459 25.46 17.14 -3.76
N THR A 460 26.59 16.67 -3.23
CA THR A 460 27.56 15.85 -3.95
C THR A 460 28.11 14.77 -3.06
N MET A 461 28.43 13.61 -3.64
CA MET A 461 29.07 12.50 -2.98
C MET A 461 30.23 11.96 -3.82
N ALA A 462 31.28 11.48 -3.15
CA ALA A 462 32.38 10.83 -3.82
C ALA A 462 31.96 9.43 -4.32
N THR A 463 32.33 9.09 -5.55
CA THR A 463 32.08 7.77 -6.16
C THR A 463 32.50 6.61 -5.26
N GLN A 464 33.64 6.72 -4.58
CA GLN A 464 34.10 5.69 -3.65
C GLN A 464 33.13 5.47 -2.49
N THR A 465 32.52 6.55 -1.97
CA THR A 465 31.55 6.44 -0.86
C THR A 465 30.31 5.66 -1.31
N LEU A 466 29.81 5.92 -2.52
CA LEU A 466 28.66 5.20 -3.07
C LEU A 466 28.99 3.72 -3.32
N GLU A 467 30.17 3.42 -3.86
CA GLU A 467 30.66 2.05 -4.06
C GLU A 467 30.80 1.30 -2.71
N ASP A 468 31.32 1.97 -1.68
CA ASP A 468 31.46 1.41 -0.34
C ASP A 468 30.08 1.19 0.34
N LEU A 469 29.13 2.11 0.13
CA LEU A 469 27.77 2.01 0.66
C LEU A 469 27.02 0.80 0.08
N ASP A 470 27.05 0.65 -1.25
CA ASP A 470 26.50 -0.51 -1.94
C ASP A 470 27.17 -1.81 -1.49
N THR A 471 28.50 -1.84 -1.39
CA THR A 471 29.22 -3.04 -0.94
C THR A 471 28.84 -3.43 0.49
N THR A 472 28.63 -2.44 1.36
CA THR A 472 28.32 -2.66 2.78
C THR A 472 26.93 -3.24 2.97
N TYR A 473 25.92 -2.68 2.29
CA TYR A 473 24.52 -3.06 2.48
C TYR A 473 23.96 -3.95 1.38
N ARG A 474 24.76 -4.24 0.35
CA ARG A 474 24.36 -4.99 -0.86
C ARG A 474 23.10 -4.39 -1.48
N LEU A 475 23.08 -3.08 -1.69
CA LEU A 475 21.87 -2.32 -2.05
C LEU A 475 21.19 -2.89 -3.30
N ARG A 476 21.97 -3.38 -4.27
CA ARG A 476 21.44 -4.03 -5.49
C ARG A 476 20.66 -5.32 -5.26
N GLN A 477 20.84 -5.97 -4.11
CA GLN A 477 20.19 -7.24 -3.76
C GLN A 477 19.05 -7.07 -2.77
N GLN A 478 18.76 -5.82 -2.36
CA GLN A 478 17.67 -5.50 -1.45
C GLN A 478 16.33 -5.46 -2.20
N ASN A 479 15.27 -5.24 -1.44
CA ASN A 479 13.93 -5.07 -1.98
C ASN A 479 13.84 -3.87 -2.96
N ALA A 480 12.73 -3.80 -3.70
CA ALA A 480 12.56 -2.81 -4.75
C ALA A 480 12.59 -1.36 -4.25
N GLU A 481 12.10 -1.07 -3.04
CA GLU A 481 12.15 0.29 -2.47
C GLU A 481 13.58 0.74 -2.16
N VAL A 482 14.40 -0.13 -1.58
CA VAL A 482 15.83 0.16 -1.34
C VAL A 482 16.57 0.30 -2.68
N ARG A 483 16.27 -0.54 -3.66
CA ARG A 483 16.84 -0.43 -5.01
C ARG A 483 16.43 0.85 -5.72
N HIS A 484 15.19 1.33 -5.52
CA HIS A 484 14.73 2.61 -6.02
C HIS A 484 15.56 3.76 -5.45
N ARG A 485 15.72 3.82 -4.11
CA ARG A 485 16.56 4.83 -3.44
C ARG A 485 18.03 4.77 -3.88
N TRP A 486 18.55 3.56 -4.16
CA TRP A 486 19.87 3.41 -4.77
C TRP A 486 19.93 4.02 -6.18
N CYS A 487 18.93 3.77 -7.02
CA CYS A 487 18.86 4.35 -8.36
C CYS A 487 18.81 5.88 -8.32
N GLU A 488 18.07 6.48 -7.39
CA GLU A 488 18.07 7.94 -7.18
C GLU A 488 19.47 8.48 -6.87
N LEU A 489 20.23 7.81 -5.98
CA LEU A 489 21.62 8.20 -5.70
C LEU A 489 22.53 8.08 -6.93
N VAL A 490 22.35 7.02 -7.72
CA VAL A 490 23.10 6.80 -8.97
C VAL A 490 22.83 7.92 -9.98
N ILE A 491 21.55 8.29 -10.14
CA ILE A 491 21.13 9.35 -11.05
C ILE A 491 21.67 10.70 -10.57
N LYS A 492 21.33 11.09 -9.34
CA LYS A 492 21.71 12.37 -8.73
C LYS A 492 23.21 12.64 -8.78
N HIS A 493 24.04 11.62 -8.50
CA HIS A 493 25.49 11.76 -8.45
C HIS A 493 26.21 11.29 -9.74
N LYS A 494 25.47 11.03 -10.82
CA LYS A 494 26.00 10.68 -12.14
C LYS A 494 26.98 9.51 -12.11
N LEU A 495 26.64 8.47 -11.34
CA LEU A 495 27.48 7.27 -11.19
C LEU A 495 27.33 6.34 -12.39
N THR A 496 27.98 6.69 -13.50
CA THR A 496 27.83 5.98 -14.80
C THR A 496 28.10 4.47 -14.73
N LYS A 497 28.99 4.00 -13.85
CA LYS A 497 29.26 2.57 -13.64
C LYS A 497 28.04 1.78 -13.12
N ALA A 498 27.11 2.45 -12.46
CA ALA A 498 25.90 1.87 -11.88
C ALA A 498 24.65 2.13 -12.74
N ASN A 499 24.77 2.76 -13.92
CA ASN A 499 23.68 2.87 -14.90
C ASN A 499 23.01 1.52 -15.27
N PRO A 500 23.73 0.38 -15.33
CA PRO A 500 23.09 -0.93 -15.52
C PRO A 500 22.08 -1.29 -14.42
N ASP A 501 22.29 -0.81 -13.18
CA ASP A 501 21.35 -1.05 -12.08
C ASP A 501 20.03 -0.27 -12.31
N VAL A 502 20.14 1.00 -12.76
CA VAL A 502 18.97 1.83 -13.14
C VAL A 502 18.23 1.20 -14.32
N ARG A 503 18.98 0.72 -15.34
CA ARG A 503 18.40 0.00 -16.49
C ARG A 503 17.57 -1.20 -16.04
N HIS A 504 18.16 -2.02 -15.17
CA HIS A 504 17.50 -3.22 -14.67
C HIS A 504 16.21 -2.87 -13.91
N PHE A 505 16.25 -1.84 -13.06
CA PHE A 505 15.08 -1.38 -12.32
C PHE A 505 13.94 -0.91 -13.24
N LEU A 506 14.24 -0.07 -14.23
CA LEU A 506 13.24 0.42 -15.20
C LEU A 506 12.60 -0.69 -16.03
N MET A 507 13.28 -1.82 -16.23
CA MET A 507 12.77 -2.95 -16.99
C MET A 507 11.92 -3.89 -16.14
N GLU A 508 12.35 -4.20 -14.92
CA GLU A 508 11.76 -5.26 -14.08
C GLU A 508 10.78 -4.76 -13.01
N ASP A 509 10.91 -3.51 -12.56
CA ASP A 509 10.09 -2.91 -11.49
C ASP A 509 9.28 -1.71 -11.98
N GLN A 510 8.55 -1.89 -13.09
CA GLN A 510 7.88 -0.78 -13.80
C GLN A 510 6.86 -0.03 -12.92
N ALA A 511 6.20 -0.72 -11.99
CA ALA A 511 5.27 -0.12 -11.01
C ALA A 511 5.91 1.00 -10.16
N MET A 512 7.23 0.95 -9.94
CA MET A 512 8.00 1.95 -9.19
C MET A 512 8.96 2.75 -10.07
N GLY A 513 9.16 2.34 -11.32
CA GLY A 513 10.17 2.91 -12.21
C GLY A 513 9.77 4.23 -12.89
N VAL A 514 8.47 4.57 -12.93
CA VAL A 514 7.96 5.74 -13.65
C VAL A 514 8.66 7.03 -13.20
N TYR A 515 8.83 7.23 -11.89
CA TYR A 515 9.48 8.42 -11.33
C TYR A 515 10.93 8.60 -11.81
N LEU A 516 11.68 7.50 -11.95
CA LEU A 516 13.08 7.53 -12.36
C LEU A 516 13.27 8.01 -13.81
N TYR A 517 12.25 7.88 -14.68
CA TYR A 517 12.30 8.49 -16.02
C TYR A 517 12.36 10.02 -15.91
N GLY A 518 11.55 10.62 -15.03
CA GLY A 518 11.58 12.07 -14.77
C GLY A 518 12.96 12.53 -14.26
N GLU A 519 13.52 11.82 -13.27
CA GLU A 519 14.84 12.12 -12.71
C GLU A 519 15.97 12.01 -13.77
N LEU A 520 15.95 10.96 -14.60
CA LEU A 520 16.92 10.78 -15.68
C LEU A 520 16.84 11.92 -16.70
N MET A 521 15.64 12.35 -17.03
CA MET A 521 15.43 13.45 -17.99
C MET A 521 15.87 14.81 -17.40
N ALA A 522 15.56 15.05 -16.12
CA ALA A 522 15.92 16.26 -15.38
C ALA A 522 17.43 16.36 -15.04
N SER A 523 18.18 15.26 -15.09
CA SER A 523 19.62 15.23 -14.78
C SER A 523 20.51 16.08 -15.73
N GLU A 524 19.96 16.43 -16.91
CA GLU A 524 20.65 17.06 -18.05
C GLU A 524 21.95 16.34 -18.47
N ASP A 525 22.08 15.05 -18.16
CA ASP A 525 23.20 14.22 -18.57
C ASP A 525 22.83 13.41 -19.80
N ALA A 526 23.58 13.59 -20.90
CA ALA A 526 23.27 12.96 -22.19
C ALA A 526 23.24 11.42 -22.11
N VAL A 527 24.10 10.80 -21.29
CA VAL A 527 24.16 9.35 -21.13
C VAL A 527 22.94 8.84 -20.37
N GLN A 528 22.49 9.56 -19.34
CA GLN A 528 21.29 9.21 -18.57
C GLN A 528 20.00 9.45 -19.37
N GLN A 529 19.93 10.51 -20.17
CA GLN A 529 18.79 10.77 -21.06
C GLN A 529 18.70 9.71 -22.17
N GLU A 530 19.83 9.29 -22.74
CA GLU A 530 19.86 8.19 -23.71
C GLU A 530 19.45 6.86 -23.07
N LEU A 531 19.92 6.59 -21.84
CA LEU A 531 19.49 5.43 -21.06
C LEU A 531 17.96 5.38 -20.88
N ALA A 532 17.34 6.51 -20.50
CA ALA A 532 15.89 6.62 -20.37
C ALA A 532 15.18 6.30 -21.70
N ARG A 533 15.60 6.92 -22.81
CA ARG A 533 15.02 6.68 -24.13
C ARG A 533 15.14 5.21 -24.56
N ASP A 534 16.28 4.59 -24.31
CA ASP A 534 16.54 3.19 -24.67
C ASP A 534 15.70 2.22 -23.83
N CYS A 535 15.62 2.43 -22.51
CA CYS A 535 14.75 1.64 -21.64
C CYS A 535 13.29 1.75 -22.07
N PHE A 536 12.81 2.98 -22.31
CA PHE A 536 11.42 3.21 -22.69
C PHE A 536 11.07 2.51 -24.00
N LYS A 537 11.93 2.61 -25.03
CA LYS A 537 11.73 1.89 -26.31
C LYS A 537 11.61 0.37 -26.14
N LEU A 538 12.35 -0.22 -25.20
CA LEU A 538 12.32 -1.66 -24.97
C LEU A 538 11.04 -2.12 -24.27
N VAL A 539 10.48 -1.30 -23.38
CA VAL A 539 9.27 -1.65 -22.61
C VAL A 539 7.99 -1.05 -23.19
N ALA A 540 8.08 -0.20 -24.21
CA ALA A 540 6.96 0.57 -24.78
C ALA A 540 5.73 -0.27 -25.13
N MET A 541 5.93 -1.50 -25.63
CA MET A 541 4.83 -2.41 -25.98
C MET A 541 4.26 -3.20 -24.79
N GLU A 542 5.00 -3.28 -23.68
CA GLU A 542 4.64 -4.06 -22.51
C GLU A 542 4.06 -3.19 -21.38
N ILE A 543 4.59 -1.99 -21.18
CA ILE A 543 4.23 -1.08 -20.10
C ILE A 543 2.73 -0.73 -20.16
N ASP A 544 2.13 -0.58 -18.98
CA ASP A 544 0.73 -0.17 -18.88
C ASP A 544 0.45 1.12 -19.66
N ARG A 545 -0.76 1.22 -20.26
CA ARG A 545 -1.13 2.34 -21.13
C ARG A 545 -1.15 3.68 -20.40
N GLY A 546 -1.51 3.71 -19.13
CA GLY A 546 -1.47 4.93 -18.31
C GLY A 546 -0.02 5.37 -18.11
N CYS A 547 0.83 4.45 -17.62
CA CYS A 547 2.26 4.70 -17.46
C CYS A 547 2.96 5.07 -18.77
N TYR A 548 2.58 4.46 -19.90
CA TYR A 548 3.12 4.76 -21.22
C TYR A 548 2.97 6.25 -21.54
N ARG A 549 1.76 6.81 -21.38
CA ARG A 549 1.48 8.21 -21.72
C ARG A 549 2.32 9.16 -20.87
N THR A 550 2.38 8.92 -19.57
CA THR A 550 3.18 9.72 -18.63
C THR A 550 4.66 9.65 -18.96
N VAL A 551 5.22 8.45 -19.15
CA VAL A 551 6.65 8.28 -19.47
C VAL A 551 6.98 8.85 -20.85
N HIS A 552 6.09 8.69 -21.83
CA HIS A 552 6.24 9.28 -23.16
C HIS A 552 6.40 10.80 -23.07
N GLU A 553 5.50 11.47 -22.34
CA GLU A 553 5.53 12.91 -22.14
C GLU A 553 6.82 13.36 -21.44
N MET A 554 7.26 12.65 -20.40
CA MET A 554 8.53 12.93 -19.72
C MET A 554 9.75 12.81 -20.66
N VAL A 555 9.77 11.78 -21.51
CA VAL A 555 10.93 11.46 -22.37
C VAL A 555 10.99 12.33 -23.61
N TYR A 556 9.85 12.62 -24.24
CA TYR A 556 9.79 13.34 -25.53
C TYR A 556 9.33 14.80 -25.41
N GLY A 557 8.76 15.20 -24.27
CA GLY A 557 8.28 16.57 -24.06
C GLY A 557 6.99 16.89 -24.80
N GLU A 558 6.29 15.86 -25.28
CA GLU A 558 5.02 15.98 -25.98
C GLU A 558 4.05 14.85 -25.57
N PRO A 559 2.73 15.13 -25.55
CA PRO A 559 1.74 14.11 -25.26
C PRO A 559 1.85 12.97 -26.27
N ALA A 560 1.71 11.72 -25.81
CA ALA A 560 1.55 10.60 -26.74
C ALA A 560 0.32 10.86 -27.63
N GLU A 561 0.46 10.64 -28.95
CA GLU A 561 -0.70 10.67 -29.85
C GLU A 561 -1.77 9.73 -29.30
N ARG A 562 -3.03 10.19 -29.27
CA ARG A 562 -4.14 9.30 -28.92
C ARG A 562 -4.20 8.24 -30.00
N ASP A 563 -3.74 7.03 -29.69
CA ASP A 563 -4.13 5.85 -30.43
C ASP A 563 -5.64 5.66 -30.21
N ASP A 564 -6.43 6.34 -31.06
CA ASP A 564 -7.83 6.00 -31.32
C ASP A 564 -7.84 4.70 -32.15
N ASN A 565 -7.53 3.56 -31.52
CA ASN A 565 -7.84 2.21 -32.04
C ASN A 565 -7.95 1.16 -30.93
#